data_AF-M0MFK4-F1
#
_entry.id   AF-M0MFK4-F1
#
_cell.length_a   1.000
_cell.length_b   1.000
_cell.length_c   1.000
_cell.angle_alpha   90.00
_cell.angle_beta   90.00
_cell.angle_gamma   90.00
#
_symmetry.space_group_name_H-M   'P 1'
#
loop_
_entity.id
_entity.type
_entity.pdbx_description
1 polymer ?
#
loop_
_entity_poly.entity_id
_entity_poly.type
_entity_poly.pdbx_seq_one_letter_code
_entity_poly.pdbx_strand_id
1 'polypeptide(L)'
;MSSERERSPDEVFCRHCGEAIKMRAEVCPHCGVRNEQYNRSVGETSDSAGGFGGSTGSISDSTSGTGLESNVAAALSYALGFVSGIAVYVLEDDDSYVRFHAAQSIVVFGALAMASVVVGAVFAAVSSIAGLLSGLISLATLGLWVFLMVTAYQGETRRIPVAADVADELLAGSGGTRQAPSDSQSGKRTETATETDALAALRQRYARGEIGEAEFERRLERLLESEDVEGNHWREPAETERLR
;
A
#
# COMPACT_ATOMS: atom_id res chain seq x y z
N MET A 1 4.36 -60.05 39.25
CA MET A 1 2.91 -60.25 39.02
C MET A 1 2.20 -59.20 39.86
N SER A 2 2.00 -58.00 39.32
CA SER A 2 1.25 -56.95 40.00
C SER A 2 -0.23 -57.20 39.72
N SER A 3 -0.99 -57.54 40.74
CA SER A 3 -2.44 -57.73 40.64
C SER A 3 -3.08 -56.41 40.22
N GLU A 4 -3.68 -56.37 39.03
CA GLU A 4 -4.58 -55.30 38.62
C GLU A 4 -5.79 -55.32 39.56
N ARG A 5 -5.78 -54.45 40.57
CA ARG A 5 -6.88 -54.33 41.53
C ARG A 5 -8.03 -53.62 40.82
N GLU A 6 -9.06 -54.38 40.45
CA GLU A 6 -10.29 -53.82 39.88
C GLU A 6 -10.98 -52.92 40.93
N ARG A 7 -11.36 -51.72 40.49
CA ARG A 7 -11.92 -50.66 41.34
C ARG A 7 -13.41 -50.91 41.60
N SER A 8 -13.84 -50.82 42.85
CA SER A 8 -15.26 -50.88 43.22
C SER A 8 -16.03 -49.65 42.69
N PRO A 9 -17.35 -49.75 42.38
CA PRO A 9 -18.13 -48.62 41.84
C PRO A 9 -18.14 -47.36 42.73
N ASP A 10 -17.91 -47.52 44.03
CA ASP A 10 -17.93 -46.45 45.04
C ASP A 10 -16.52 -45.95 45.44
N GLU A 11 -15.49 -46.40 44.74
CA GLU A 11 -14.10 -46.03 44.98
C GLU A 11 -13.58 -45.14 43.88
N VAL A 12 -12.52 -44.39 44.16
CA VAL A 12 -11.74 -43.53 43.26
C VAL A 12 -10.26 -43.70 43.57
N PHE A 13 -9.39 -43.59 42.57
CA PHE A 13 -7.96 -43.63 42.82
C PHE A 13 -7.44 -42.26 43.23
N CYS A 14 -6.66 -42.21 44.30
CA CYS A 14 -5.97 -41.00 44.72
C CYS A 14 -4.94 -40.58 43.66
N ARG A 15 -5.02 -39.34 43.19
CA ARG A 15 -4.10 -38.81 42.16
C ARG A 15 -2.65 -38.66 42.63
N HIS A 16 -2.42 -38.61 43.94
CA HIS A 16 -1.09 -38.40 44.49
C HIS A 16 -0.35 -39.71 44.79
N CYS A 17 -1.01 -40.68 45.44
CA CYS A 17 -0.37 -41.94 45.83
C CYS A 17 -0.91 -43.18 45.11
N GLY A 18 -1.94 -43.05 44.28
CA GLY A 18 -2.50 -44.17 43.49
C GLY A 18 -3.41 -45.12 44.27
N GLU A 19 -3.57 -44.96 45.59
CA GLU A 19 -4.40 -45.86 46.41
C GLU A 19 -5.90 -45.68 46.09
N ALA A 20 -6.66 -46.77 46.11
CA ALA A 20 -8.12 -46.72 46.01
C ALA A 20 -8.72 -46.16 47.31
N ILE A 21 -9.49 -45.08 47.21
CA ILE A 21 -10.19 -44.42 48.31
C ILE A 21 -11.68 -44.35 48.01
N LYS A 22 -12.53 -44.28 49.04
CA LYS A 22 -13.98 -44.10 48.84
C LYS A 22 -14.28 -42.73 48.23
N MET A 23 -15.26 -42.64 47.33
CA MET A 23 -15.72 -41.36 46.75
C MET A 23 -16.10 -40.33 47.82
N ARG A 24 -16.71 -40.79 48.92
CA ARG A 24 -17.12 -39.97 50.08
C ARG A 24 -15.99 -39.60 51.04
N ALA A 25 -14.75 -40.02 50.80
CA ALA A 25 -13.63 -39.66 51.66
C ALA A 25 -13.17 -38.23 51.34
N GLU A 26 -13.11 -37.36 52.34
CA GLU A 26 -12.66 -35.96 52.18
C GLU A 26 -11.14 -35.88 51.96
N VAL A 27 -10.40 -36.81 52.58
CA VAL A 27 -8.94 -36.88 52.57
C VAL A 27 -8.50 -38.32 52.33
N CYS A 28 -7.45 -38.52 51.52
CA CYS A 28 -6.84 -39.82 51.32
C CYS A 28 -6.16 -40.30 52.62
N PRO A 29 -6.53 -41.46 53.19
CA PRO A 29 -5.95 -41.96 54.43
C PRO A 29 -4.49 -42.42 54.29
N HIS A 30 -4.00 -42.61 53.06
CA HIS A 30 -2.64 -43.10 52.81
C HIS A 30 -1.61 -41.97 52.69
N CYS A 31 -1.95 -40.85 52.03
CA CYS A 31 -1.01 -39.75 51.78
C CYS A 31 -1.48 -38.38 52.27
N GLY A 32 -2.70 -38.27 52.82
CA GLY A 32 -3.20 -37.03 53.44
C GLY A 32 -3.65 -35.94 52.47
N VAL A 33 -3.62 -36.15 51.14
CA VAL A 33 -4.13 -35.17 50.18
C VAL A 33 -5.67 -35.20 50.12
N ARG A 34 -6.30 -34.06 49.84
CA ARG A 34 -7.76 -33.95 49.70
C ARG A 34 -8.25 -34.65 48.43
N ASN A 35 -9.47 -35.18 48.49
CA ASN A 35 -10.14 -35.80 47.35
C ASN A 35 -10.92 -34.76 46.52
N GLU A 36 -10.49 -34.51 45.29
CA GLU A 36 -11.13 -33.53 44.38
C GLU A 36 -12.56 -33.93 43.97
N GLN A 37 -12.89 -35.22 43.95
CA GLN A 37 -14.22 -35.68 43.57
C GLN A 37 -15.26 -35.43 44.67
N TYR A 38 -14.86 -35.46 45.94
CA TYR A 38 -15.73 -35.11 47.06
C TYR A 38 -16.26 -33.68 46.93
N ASN A 39 -15.39 -32.73 46.56
CA ASN A 39 -15.79 -31.32 46.40
C ASN A 39 -16.73 -31.10 45.21
N ARG A 40 -16.72 -31.99 44.20
CA ARG A 40 -17.64 -31.90 43.06
C ARG A 40 -19.04 -32.42 43.41
N SER A 41 -19.17 -33.33 44.37
CA SER A 41 -20.46 -33.81 44.89
C SER A 41 -21.05 -32.94 45.99
N VAL A 42 -20.23 -32.13 46.67
CA VAL A 42 -20.64 -31.29 47.82
C VAL A 42 -20.60 -29.79 47.48
N GLY A 43 -19.93 -29.40 46.39
CA GLY A 43 -19.67 -28.02 45.99
C GLY A 43 -20.71 -27.36 45.08
N GLU A 44 -21.97 -27.83 45.05
CA GLU A 44 -23.06 -27.08 44.40
C GLU A 44 -23.44 -25.80 45.20
N THR A 45 -22.76 -25.53 46.32
CA THR A 45 -22.89 -24.30 47.09
C THR A 45 -21.52 -23.76 47.46
N SER A 46 -20.84 -23.09 46.53
CA SER A 46 -19.97 -21.93 46.78
C SER A 46 -19.18 -21.57 45.51
N ASP A 47 -19.55 -20.44 44.92
CA ASP A 47 -18.72 -19.49 44.17
C ASP A 47 -17.38 -19.98 43.60
N SER A 48 -17.23 -19.93 42.27
CA SER A 48 -16.02 -19.40 41.63
C SER A 48 -16.19 -19.18 40.14
N ALA A 49 -15.89 -17.94 39.74
CA ALA A 49 -15.66 -17.50 38.38
C ALA A 49 -14.58 -18.31 37.65
N GLY A 50 -14.73 -18.40 36.33
CA GLY A 50 -13.64 -18.73 35.40
C GLY A 50 -13.59 -20.18 34.94
N GLY A 51 -14.27 -20.48 33.82
CA GLY A 51 -14.10 -21.74 33.12
C GLY A 51 -14.79 -21.75 31.76
N PHE A 52 -14.05 -21.45 30.69
CA PHE A 52 -14.45 -21.75 29.32
C PHE A 52 -14.40 -23.27 29.13
N GLY A 53 -15.47 -23.95 29.54
CA GLY A 53 -15.67 -25.39 29.39
C GLY A 53 -17.03 -25.62 28.75
N GLY A 54 -17.05 -25.66 27.42
CA GLY A 54 -18.23 -26.05 26.67
C GLY A 54 -18.59 -27.50 26.97
N SER A 55 -19.59 -27.71 27.83
CA SER A 55 -20.39 -28.92 27.84
C SER A 55 -21.67 -28.62 27.07
N THR A 56 -21.71 -29.06 25.81
CA THR A 56 -22.95 -29.26 25.05
C THR A 56 -23.81 -30.26 25.83
N GLY A 57 -24.80 -29.75 26.56
CA GLY A 57 -25.68 -30.58 27.37
C GLY A 57 -26.94 -29.82 27.74
N SER A 58 -28.01 -30.11 27.00
CA SER A 58 -29.42 -29.88 27.34
C SER A 58 -29.82 -28.45 27.67
N ILE A 59 -30.46 -27.79 26.70
CA ILE A 59 -31.29 -26.60 26.92
C ILE A 59 -32.40 -27.00 27.88
N SER A 60 -32.19 -26.76 29.17
CA SER A 60 -33.30 -26.42 30.06
C SER A 60 -33.80 -25.08 29.53
N ASP A 61 -35.02 -25.08 28.99
CA ASP A 61 -35.72 -23.92 28.46
C ASP A 61 -35.97 -22.92 29.60
N SER A 62 -34.92 -22.17 29.96
CA SER A 62 -35.06 -20.99 30.80
C SER A 62 -35.62 -19.90 29.89
N THR A 63 -36.90 -19.61 30.07
CA THR A 63 -37.54 -18.46 29.44
C THR A 63 -37.11 -17.21 30.21
N SER A 64 -36.58 -16.22 29.51
CA SER A 64 -36.18 -14.94 30.10
C SER A 64 -37.42 -14.08 30.45
N GLY A 65 -37.26 -13.01 31.22
CA GLY A 65 -38.35 -12.13 31.67
C GLY A 65 -39.20 -11.52 30.54
N THR A 66 -38.65 -11.52 29.32
CA THR A 66 -39.33 -11.09 28.08
C THR A 66 -40.16 -12.17 27.37
N GLY A 67 -40.18 -13.42 27.88
CA GLY A 67 -40.90 -14.54 27.26
C GLY A 67 -40.15 -15.21 26.10
N LEU A 68 -38.89 -14.83 25.88
CA LEU A 68 -38.00 -15.41 24.86
C LEU A 68 -37.09 -16.48 25.47
N GLU A 69 -36.61 -17.41 24.66
CA GLU A 69 -35.57 -18.37 25.06
C GLU A 69 -34.26 -17.61 25.35
N SER A 70 -33.57 -17.92 26.45
CA SER A 70 -32.38 -17.17 26.92
C SER A 70 -31.29 -17.00 25.87
N ASN A 71 -31.06 -18.01 25.05
CA ASN A 71 -30.11 -17.96 23.93
C ASN A 71 -30.52 -16.94 22.85
N VAL A 72 -31.81 -16.84 22.52
CA VAL A 72 -32.34 -15.89 21.54
C VAL A 72 -32.27 -14.48 22.09
N ALA A 73 -32.69 -14.27 23.35
CA ALA A 73 -32.59 -12.96 24.01
C ALA A 73 -31.13 -12.47 24.11
N ALA A 74 -30.21 -13.37 24.48
CA ALA A 74 -28.78 -13.10 24.49
C ALA A 74 -28.24 -12.73 23.09
N ALA A 75 -28.62 -13.46 22.05
CA ALA A 75 -28.23 -13.16 20.68
C ALA A 75 -28.74 -11.77 20.22
N LEU A 76 -29.98 -11.44 20.56
CA LEU A 76 -30.59 -10.13 20.24
C LEU A 76 -29.86 -8.96 20.90
N SER A 77 -29.22 -9.17 22.05
CA SER A 77 -28.42 -8.12 22.71
C SER A 77 -27.26 -7.61 21.84
N TYR A 78 -26.83 -8.38 20.83
CA TYR A 78 -25.78 -8.00 19.88
C TYR A 78 -26.31 -7.40 18.56
N ALA A 79 -27.62 -7.43 18.30
CA ALA A 79 -28.19 -7.11 16.98
C ALA A 79 -27.93 -5.67 16.49
N LEU A 80 -27.92 -4.69 17.39
CA LEU A 80 -27.64 -3.28 17.13
C LEU A 80 -26.43 -2.79 17.96
N GLY A 81 -25.52 -3.72 18.28
CA GLY A 81 -24.36 -3.47 19.14
C GLY A 81 -24.76 -2.95 20.53
N PHE A 82 -24.12 -1.87 20.97
CA PHE A 82 -24.31 -1.38 22.34
C PHE A 82 -25.75 -0.90 22.60
N VAL A 83 -26.47 -0.46 21.56
CA VAL A 83 -27.87 0.00 21.70
C VAL A 83 -28.80 -1.15 22.05
N SER A 84 -28.71 -2.27 21.33
CA SER A 84 -29.47 -3.48 21.69
C SER A 84 -29.01 -4.05 23.02
N GLY A 85 -27.71 -3.96 23.32
CA GLY A 85 -27.17 -4.35 24.62
C GLY A 85 -27.80 -3.57 25.77
N ILE A 86 -27.89 -2.23 25.68
CA ILE A 86 -28.55 -1.39 26.68
C ILE A 86 -30.03 -1.77 26.82
N ALA A 87 -30.74 -1.89 25.69
CA ALA A 87 -32.16 -2.21 25.70
C ALA A 87 -32.44 -3.55 26.41
N VAL A 88 -31.71 -4.60 26.03
CA VAL A 88 -31.87 -5.93 26.65
C VAL A 88 -31.42 -5.93 28.11
N TYR A 89 -30.33 -5.23 28.47
CA TYR A 89 -29.85 -5.16 29.86
C TYR A 89 -30.84 -4.47 30.80
N VAL A 90 -31.63 -3.51 30.29
CA VAL A 90 -32.65 -2.78 31.06
C VAL A 90 -33.99 -3.54 31.11
N LEU A 91 -34.31 -4.31 30.08
CA LEU A 91 -35.56 -5.08 30.01
C LEU A 91 -35.47 -6.43 30.73
N GLU A 92 -34.26 -6.94 30.95
CA GLU A 92 -34.03 -8.25 31.53
C GLU A 92 -33.46 -8.15 32.95
N ASP A 93 -34.24 -8.56 33.95
CA ASP A 93 -33.85 -8.50 35.36
C ASP A 93 -33.50 -9.88 35.95
N ASP A 94 -34.23 -10.93 35.55
CA ASP A 94 -34.20 -12.27 36.17
C ASP A 94 -33.14 -13.20 35.56
N ASP A 95 -32.79 -13.02 34.28
CA ASP A 95 -31.86 -13.89 33.56
C ASP A 95 -30.42 -13.36 33.56
N SER A 96 -29.59 -13.89 34.45
CA SER A 96 -28.17 -13.53 34.54
C SER A 96 -27.35 -13.84 33.28
N TYR A 97 -27.73 -14.86 32.50
CA TYR A 97 -27.04 -15.24 31.26
C TYR A 97 -27.30 -14.19 30.16
N VAL A 98 -28.55 -13.75 30.00
CA VAL A 98 -28.91 -12.69 29.05
C VAL A 98 -28.29 -11.36 29.45
N ARG A 99 -28.32 -11.01 30.74
CA ARG A 99 -27.71 -9.77 31.27
C ARG A 99 -26.20 -9.74 31.07
N PHE A 100 -25.51 -10.88 31.18
CA PHE A 100 -24.08 -10.98 30.89
C PHE A 100 -23.77 -10.61 29.43
N HIS A 101 -24.49 -11.21 28.47
CA HIS A 101 -24.29 -10.92 27.04
C HIS A 101 -24.68 -9.49 26.67
N ALA A 102 -25.75 -8.99 27.28
CA ALA A 102 -26.15 -7.60 27.13
C ALA A 102 -25.05 -6.64 27.63
N ALA A 103 -24.50 -6.87 28.83
CA ALA A 103 -23.38 -6.08 29.35
C ALA A 103 -22.12 -6.18 28.48
N GLN A 104 -21.80 -7.38 27.99
CA GLN A 104 -20.69 -7.60 27.06
C GLN A 104 -20.87 -6.80 25.77
N SER A 105 -22.07 -6.80 25.19
CA SER A 105 -22.42 -6.00 24.01
C SER A 105 -22.22 -4.49 24.27
N ILE A 106 -22.72 -3.99 25.41
CA ILE A 106 -22.58 -2.57 25.79
C ILE A 106 -21.11 -2.17 25.85
N VAL A 107 -20.28 -2.94 26.57
CA VAL A 107 -18.86 -2.61 26.76
C VAL A 107 -18.10 -2.67 25.44
N VAL A 108 -18.25 -3.76 24.68
CA VAL A 108 -17.48 -3.97 23.45
C VAL A 108 -17.87 -2.94 22.40
N PHE A 109 -19.15 -2.84 22.06
CA PHE A 109 -19.60 -1.94 21.00
C PHE A 109 -19.58 -0.48 21.45
N GLY A 110 -19.76 -0.19 22.73
CA GLY A 110 -19.64 1.17 23.27
C GLY A 110 -18.21 1.67 23.23
N ALA A 111 -17.23 0.83 23.59
CA ALA A 111 -15.82 1.16 23.45
C ALA A 111 -15.41 1.36 21.99
N LEU A 112 -15.87 0.49 21.08
CA LEU A 112 -15.63 0.63 19.64
C LEU A 112 -16.26 1.91 19.07
N ALA A 113 -17.50 2.24 19.48
CA ALA A 113 -18.16 3.47 19.07
C ALA A 113 -17.39 4.71 19.55
N MET A 114 -16.96 4.72 20.82
CA MET A 114 -16.15 5.81 21.37
C MET A 114 -14.81 5.96 20.64
N ALA A 115 -14.11 4.85 20.40
CA ALA A 115 -12.86 4.85 19.63
C ALA A 115 -13.08 5.40 18.21
N SER A 116 -14.17 4.99 17.56
CA SER A 116 -14.52 5.47 16.21
C SER A 116 -14.77 6.99 16.19
N VAL A 117 -15.46 7.54 17.18
CA VAL A 117 -15.67 8.99 17.32
C VAL A 117 -14.34 9.72 17.51
N VAL A 118 -13.46 9.21 18.38
CA VAL A 118 -12.13 9.82 18.62
C VAL A 118 -11.29 9.82 17.35
N VAL A 119 -11.21 8.68 16.66
CA VAL A 119 -10.47 8.57 15.39
C VAL A 119 -11.05 9.50 14.33
N GLY A 120 -12.38 9.54 14.21
CA GLY A 120 -13.08 10.43 13.27
C GLY A 120 -12.80 11.91 13.56
N ALA A 121 -12.82 12.31 14.83
CA ALA A 121 -12.53 13.69 15.23
C ALA A 121 -11.08 14.10 14.93
N VAL A 122 -10.11 13.21 15.21
CA VAL A 122 -8.69 13.45 14.89
C VAL A 122 -8.51 13.58 13.37
N PHE A 123 -9.11 12.68 12.59
CA PHE A 123 -9.03 12.74 11.13
C PHE A 123 -9.64 14.04 10.59
N ALA A 124 -10.82 14.42 11.05
CA ALA A 124 -11.49 15.66 10.64
C ALA A 124 -10.63 16.91 10.96
N ALA A 125 -9.99 16.95 12.14
CA ALA A 125 -9.10 18.04 12.52
C ALA A 125 -7.88 18.13 11.59
N VAL A 126 -7.21 17.00 11.34
CA VAL A 126 -6.04 16.94 10.44
C VAL A 126 -6.42 17.35 9.02
N SER A 127 -7.52 16.83 8.48
CA SER A 127 -8.02 17.19 7.16
C SER A 127 -8.37 18.67 7.06
N SER A 128 -8.93 19.27 8.11
CA SER A 128 -9.27 20.71 8.13
C SER A 128 -8.01 21.58 8.06
N ILE A 129 -6.99 21.26 8.85
CA ILE A 129 -5.71 21.98 8.85
C ILE A 129 -5.02 21.83 7.49
N ALA A 130 -4.97 20.61 6.95
CA ALA A 130 -4.40 20.34 5.64
C ALA A 130 -5.14 21.11 4.52
N GLY A 131 -6.47 21.16 4.59
CA GLY A 131 -7.29 21.92 3.65
C GLY A 131 -7.02 23.43 3.69
N LEU A 132 -6.90 24.01 4.89
CA LEU A 132 -6.55 25.43 5.04
C LEU A 132 -5.16 25.75 4.47
N LEU A 133 -4.15 24.92 4.78
CA LEU A 133 -2.80 25.07 4.23
C LEU A 133 -2.80 24.94 2.70
N SER A 134 -3.52 23.96 2.16
CA SER A 134 -3.68 23.77 0.70
C SER A 134 -4.35 24.99 0.04
N GLY A 135 -5.36 25.56 0.68
CA GLY A 135 -6.01 26.79 0.22
C GLY A 135 -5.06 27.98 0.18
N LEU A 136 -4.27 28.19 1.24
CA LEU A 136 -3.26 29.26 1.29
C LEU A 136 -2.19 29.09 0.20
N ILE A 137 -1.68 27.87 0.04
CA ILE A 137 -0.72 27.55 -1.02
C ILE A 137 -1.33 27.84 -2.40
N SER A 138 -2.58 27.43 -2.64
CA SER A 138 -3.28 27.66 -3.90
C SER A 138 -3.43 29.15 -4.21
N LEU A 139 -3.77 29.98 -3.21
CA LEU A 139 -3.84 31.43 -3.36
C LEU A 139 -2.46 32.04 -3.63
N ALA A 140 -1.42 31.59 -2.94
CA ALA A 140 -0.04 32.04 -3.19
C ALA A 140 0.43 31.66 -4.59
N THR A 141 0.13 30.44 -5.05
CA THR A 141 0.40 29.97 -6.42
C THR A 141 -0.34 30.80 -7.45
N LEU A 142 -1.63 31.08 -7.23
CA LEU A 142 -2.43 31.93 -8.12
C LEU A 142 -1.84 33.35 -8.19
N GLY A 143 -1.50 33.93 -7.04
CA GLY A 143 -0.86 35.23 -6.94
C GLY A 143 0.47 35.29 -7.68
N LEU A 144 1.33 34.29 -7.47
CA LEU A 144 2.61 34.16 -8.17
C LEU A 144 2.41 34.01 -9.68
N TRP A 145 1.45 33.20 -10.12
CA TRP A 145 1.13 33.01 -11.53
C TRP A 145 0.68 34.30 -12.22
N VAL A 146 -0.25 35.04 -11.60
CA VAL A 146 -0.69 36.35 -12.11
C VAL A 146 0.47 37.34 -12.12
N PHE A 147 1.26 37.41 -11.05
CA PHE A 147 2.42 38.28 -10.96
C PHE A 147 3.43 38.02 -12.08
N LEU A 148 3.72 36.75 -12.37
CA LEU A 148 4.60 36.35 -13.46
C LEU A 148 4.06 36.77 -14.84
N MET A 149 2.77 36.53 -15.09
CA MET A 149 2.12 36.99 -16.33
C MET A 149 2.20 38.50 -16.51
N VAL A 150 1.89 39.26 -15.46
CA VAL A 150 1.92 40.74 -15.47
C VAL A 150 3.34 41.28 -15.67
N THR A 151 4.34 40.64 -15.07
CA THR A 151 5.75 41.01 -15.23
C THR A 151 6.22 40.73 -16.66
N ALA A 152 5.85 39.58 -17.22
CA ALA A 152 6.17 39.23 -18.60
C ALA A 152 5.47 40.17 -19.60
N TYR A 153 4.21 40.53 -19.37
CA TYR A 153 3.45 41.46 -20.22
C TYR A 153 4.06 42.87 -20.25
N GLN A 154 4.65 43.31 -19.13
CA GLN A 154 5.35 44.61 -19.05
C GLN A 154 6.75 44.59 -19.67
N GLY A 155 7.26 43.42 -20.09
CA GLY A 155 8.60 43.29 -20.66
C GLY A 155 9.74 43.36 -19.63
N GLU A 156 9.44 43.21 -18.34
CA GLU A 156 10.44 43.16 -17.28
C GLU A 156 11.02 41.74 -17.11
N THR A 157 12.33 41.58 -17.23
CA THR A 157 13.00 40.28 -16.97
C THR A 157 13.37 40.14 -15.49
N ARG A 158 12.36 39.93 -14.62
CA ARG A 158 12.60 39.68 -13.19
C ARG A 158 13.08 38.24 -12.98
N ARG A 159 14.34 38.06 -12.58
CA ARG A 159 14.91 36.74 -12.27
C ARG A 159 14.45 36.28 -10.89
N ILE A 160 13.69 35.20 -10.84
CA ILE A 160 13.37 34.49 -9.59
C ILE A 160 14.47 33.45 -9.38
N PRO A 161 15.29 33.53 -8.32
CA PRO A 161 16.57 32.79 -8.23
C PRO A 161 16.44 31.30 -8.56
N VAL A 162 15.54 30.57 -7.88
CA VAL A 162 15.37 29.12 -8.13
C VAL A 162 14.81 28.81 -9.52
N ALA A 163 13.84 29.60 -10.00
CA ALA A 163 13.20 29.32 -11.29
C ALA A 163 14.04 29.78 -12.50
N ALA A 164 14.83 30.84 -12.32
CA ALA A 164 15.69 31.41 -13.34
C ALA A 164 16.90 30.51 -13.61
N ASP A 165 17.55 29.99 -12.56
CA ASP A 165 18.69 29.09 -12.72
C ASP A 165 18.28 27.80 -13.46
N VAL A 166 17.11 27.24 -13.12
CA VAL A 166 16.54 26.08 -13.83
C VAL A 166 16.18 26.41 -15.27
N ALA A 167 15.59 27.60 -15.53
CA ALA A 167 15.27 28.03 -16.88
C ALA A 167 16.52 28.19 -17.74
N ASP A 168 17.59 28.77 -17.19
CA ASP A 168 18.88 28.96 -17.87
C ASP A 168 19.51 27.61 -18.23
N GLU A 169 19.45 26.62 -17.32
CA GLU A 169 19.92 25.24 -17.59
C GLU A 169 19.12 24.56 -18.71
N LEU A 170 17.78 24.69 -18.72
CA LEU A 170 16.92 24.13 -19.76
C LEU A 170 17.18 24.78 -21.14
N LEU A 171 17.45 26.08 -21.16
CA LEU A 171 17.81 26.80 -22.39
C LEU A 171 19.20 26.39 -22.89
N ALA A 172 20.16 26.17 -21.98
CA ALA A 172 21.49 25.68 -22.34
C ALA A 172 21.45 24.23 -22.87
N GLY A 173 20.61 23.37 -22.29
CA GLY A 173 20.46 21.97 -22.69
C GLY A 173 19.65 21.76 -23.99
N SER A 174 18.70 22.65 -24.30
CA SER A 174 17.92 22.62 -25.54
C SER A 174 18.62 23.29 -26.73
N GLY A 175 19.71 24.02 -26.48
CA GLY A 175 20.61 24.60 -27.46
C GLY A 175 21.51 23.56 -28.13
N GLY A 176 20.93 22.64 -28.90
CA GLY A 176 21.67 21.89 -29.91
C GLY A 176 22.29 22.86 -30.93
N THR A 177 23.60 23.03 -30.85
CA THR A 177 24.52 23.37 -31.95
C THR A 177 24.19 24.63 -32.77
N ARG A 178 24.70 25.79 -32.33
CA ARG A 178 25.28 26.80 -33.25
C ARG A 178 26.47 27.48 -32.58
N GLN A 179 27.57 26.76 -32.43
CA GLN A 179 28.87 27.41 -32.32
C GLN A 179 29.52 27.46 -33.70
N ALA A 180 29.74 28.70 -34.12
CA ALA A 180 30.47 29.16 -35.28
C ALA A 180 31.91 28.59 -35.32
N PRO A 181 32.58 28.56 -36.49
CA PRO A 181 33.85 27.87 -36.64
C PRO A 181 34.93 28.54 -35.78
N SER A 182 35.45 27.82 -34.79
CA SER A 182 36.71 28.14 -34.15
C SER A 182 37.78 27.21 -34.74
N ASP A 183 38.70 27.82 -35.47
CA ASP A 183 39.87 27.19 -36.06
C ASP A 183 40.59 26.29 -35.06
N SER A 184 40.49 24.98 -35.26
CA SER A 184 41.33 23.99 -34.59
C SER A 184 41.43 22.75 -35.45
N GLN A 185 42.40 22.83 -36.34
CA GLN A 185 43.01 21.76 -37.09
C GLN A 185 43.38 20.58 -36.16
N SER A 186 42.79 19.40 -36.36
CA SER A 186 43.46 18.14 -36.01
C SER A 186 42.85 16.95 -36.74
N GLY A 187 43.72 16.20 -37.39
CA GLY A 187 43.41 15.22 -38.41
C GLY A 187 42.64 13.99 -37.95
N LYS A 188 41.69 13.59 -38.79
CA LYS A 188 41.49 12.21 -39.25
C LYS A 188 40.56 12.26 -40.48
N ARG A 189 41.14 12.33 -41.67
CA ARG A 189 40.37 12.49 -42.92
C ARG A 189 40.39 11.19 -43.71
N THR A 190 39.31 10.44 -43.55
CA THR A 190 38.82 9.38 -44.43
C THR A 190 38.66 9.94 -45.85
N GLU A 191 39.03 9.16 -46.86
CA GLU A 191 39.24 9.54 -48.27
C GLU A 191 38.07 10.30 -48.94
N THR A 192 36.84 10.20 -48.42
CA THR A 192 35.65 10.91 -48.92
C THR A 192 35.62 12.42 -48.61
N ALA A 193 36.29 12.82 -47.53
CA ALA A 193 36.34 14.22 -47.13
C ALA A 193 37.42 15.01 -47.89
N THR A 194 38.38 14.35 -48.54
CA THR A 194 39.34 15.03 -49.44
C THR A 194 38.72 15.39 -50.78
N GLU A 195 37.76 14.59 -51.26
CA GLU A 195 37.11 14.78 -52.57
C GLU A 195 36.02 15.86 -52.52
N THR A 196 35.19 15.85 -51.48
CA THR A 196 34.22 16.94 -51.22
C THR A 196 34.93 18.28 -50.97
N ASP A 197 36.07 18.28 -50.27
CA ASP A 197 36.91 19.48 -50.12
C ASP A 197 37.56 19.89 -51.45
N ALA A 198 38.00 18.95 -52.28
CA ALA A 198 38.58 19.24 -53.60
C ALA A 198 37.55 19.85 -54.55
N LEU A 199 36.32 19.32 -54.55
CA LEU A 199 35.20 19.84 -55.31
C LEU A 199 34.79 21.24 -54.84
N ALA A 200 34.74 21.46 -53.52
CA ALA A 200 34.47 22.78 -52.94
C ALA A 200 35.54 23.80 -53.35
N ALA A 201 36.82 23.43 -53.30
CA ALA A 201 37.93 24.27 -53.73
C ALA A 201 37.92 24.56 -55.24
N LEU A 202 37.47 23.61 -56.06
CA LEU A 202 37.32 23.82 -57.51
C LEU A 202 36.18 24.80 -57.83
N ARG A 203 35.00 24.62 -57.19
CA ARG A 203 33.85 25.54 -57.31
C ARG A 203 34.21 26.96 -56.91
N GLN A 204 35.00 27.12 -55.84
CA GLN A 204 35.41 28.44 -55.35
C GLN A 204 36.33 29.17 -56.33
N ARG A 205 37.23 28.46 -57.03
CA ARG A 205 38.12 29.06 -58.04
C ARG A 205 37.37 29.48 -59.29
N TYR A 206 36.35 28.71 -59.69
CA TYR A 206 35.44 29.11 -60.76
C TYR A 206 34.65 30.37 -60.39
N ALA A 207 34.09 30.42 -59.17
CA ALA A 207 33.37 31.59 -58.68
C ALA A 207 34.22 32.87 -58.61
N ARG A 208 35.55 32.73 -58.45
CA ARG A 208 36.51 33.84 -58.47
C ARG A 208 37.01 34.19 -59.89
N GLY A 209 36.63 33.41 -60.91
CA GLY A 209 37.03 33.60 -62.30
C GLY A 209 38.47 33.19 -62.62
N GLU A 210 39.14 32.47 -61.71
CA GLU A 210 40.53 32.00 -61.90
C GLU A 210 40.62 30.82 -62.88
N ILE A 211 39.50 30.13 -63.12
CA ILE A 211 39.37 29.04 -64.09
C ILE A 211 38.14 29.30 -64.98
N GLY A 212 38.29 29.05 -66.29
CA GLY A 212 37.18 29.15 -67.23
C GLY A 212 36.28 27.92 -67.22
N GLU A 213 35.04 28.07 -67.72
CA GLU A 213 33.99 27.03 -67.76
C GLU A 213 34.49 25.69 -68.31
N ALA A 214 35.08 25.69 -69.50
CA ALA A 214 35.52 24.45 -70.17
C ALA A 214 36.66 23.73 -69.41
N GLU A 215 37.42 24.45 -68.58
CA GLU A 215 38.44 23.84 -67.72
C GLU A 215 37.85 23.32 -66.41
N PHE A 216 36.81 23.98 -65.90
CA PHE A 216 36.04 23.52 -64.75
C PHE A 216 35.31 22.20 -65.05
N GLU A 217 34.57 22.12 -66.16
CA GLU A 217 33.80 20.93 -66.56
C GLU A 217 34.70 19.68 -66.68
N ARG A 218 35.85 19.78 -67.38
CA ARG A 218 36.80 18.66 -67.51
C ARG A 218 37.41 18.19 -66.19
N ARG A 219 37.59 19.10 -65.22
CA ARG A 219 38.12 18.74 -63.89
C ARG A 219 37.03 18.18 -62.98
N LEU A 220 35.80 18.68 -63.13
CA LEU A 220 34.63 18.20 -62.40
C LEU A 220 34.28 16.77 -62.80
N GLU A 221 34.23 16.49 -64.10
CA GLU A 221 33.89 15.17 -64.63
C GLU A 221 34.90 14.10 -64.16
N ARG A 222 36.20 14.43 -64.13
CA ARG A 222 37.23 13.52 -63.61
C ARG A 222 37.09 13.21 -62.12
N LEU A 223 36.61 14.16 -61.31
CA LEU A 223 36.36 13.94 -59.89
C LEU A 223 35.11 13.08 -59.68
N LEU A 224 34.04 13.30 -60.47
CA LEU A 224 32.82 12.52 -60.37
C LEU A 224 32.99 11.09 -60.88
N GLU A 225 33.78 10.87 -61.94
CA GLU A 225 34.01 9.54 -62.51
C GLU A 225 34.81 8.61 -61.57
N SER A 226 35.59 9.16 -60.62
CA SER A 226 36.17 8.35 -59.53
C SER A 226 35.16 7.91 -58.47
N GLU A 227 33.97 8.52 -58.39
CA GLU A 227 32.93 8.21 -57.40
C GLU A 227 32.04 7.01 -57.85
N ASP A 228 31.80 6.87 -59.15
CA ASP A 228 30.80 5.93 -59.68
C ASP A 228 31.24 4.45 -59.66
N VAL A 229 32.55 4.15 -59.59
CA VAL A 229 33.06 2.76 -59.63
C VAL A 229 32.84 2.00 -58.31
N GLU A 230 32.66 2.70 -57.18
CA GLU A 230 32.56 2.08 -55.85
C GLU A 230 31.13 2.05 -55.27
N GLY A 231 30.14 2.49 -56.03
CA GLY A 231 28.81 2.82 -55.51
C GLY A 231 27.61 1.99 -55.99
N ASN A 232 27.76 0.76 -56.52
CA ASN A 232 26.60 -0.04 -56.95
C ASN A 232 26.26 -1.21 -56.00
N HIS A 233 25.79 -0.88 -54.79
CA HIS A 233 25.00 -1.79 -53.95
C HIS A 233 23.73 -1.06 -53.47
N TRP A 234 22.73 -0.98 -54.33
CA TRP A 234 21.35 -0.73 -53.90
C TRP A 234 20.50 -1.94 -54.26
N ARG A 235 20.27 -2.79 -53.25
CA ARG A 235 19.30 -3.88 -53.26
C ARG A 235 17.92 -3.29 -52.97
N GLU A 236 17.07 -3.15 -53.97
CA GLU A 236 15.63 -2.89 -53.80
C GLU A 236 14.93 -4.13 -53.24
N PRO A 237 14.20 -4.07 -52.10
CA PRO A 237 13.24 -5.11 -51.74
C PRO A 237 11.85 -4.71 -52.24
N ALA A 238 11.36 -5.43 -53.25
CA ALA A 238 9.96 -5.38 -53.65
C ALA A 238 9.12 -6.21 -52.66
N GLU A 239 8.50 -5.58 -51.66
CA GLU A 239 7.37 -6.16 -50.92
C GLU A 239 6.06 -5.78 -51.63
N THR A 240 5.54 -6.66 -52.48
CA THR A 240 4.12 -6.66 -52.87
C THR A 240 3.63 -8.09 -53.10
N GLU A 241 3.39 -8.84 -52.02
CA GLU A 241 2.57 -10.05 -52.09
C GLU A 241 1.80 -10.25 -50.78
N ARG A 242 0.79 -9.41 -50.55
CA ARG A 242 -0.33 -9.71 -49.64
C ARG A 242 -1.65 -9.28 -50.26
N LEU A 243 -2.05 -9.98 -51.30
CA LEU A 243 -3.46 -10.16 -51.68
C LEU A 243 -3.64 -11.57 -52.26
N ARG A 244 -3.92 -12.55 -51.40
CA ARG A 244 -4.82 -13.69 -51.64
C ARG A 244 -5.12 -14.43 -50.35
#